data_AF-A0AAJ3D4V5-F1
#
_entry.id   AF-A0AAJ3D4V5-F1
#
_cell.length_a   1.000
_cell.length_b   1.000
_cell.length_c   1.000
_cell.angle_alpha   90.00
_cell.angle_beta   90.00
_cell.angle_gamma   90.00
#
_symmetry.space_group_name_H-M   'P 1'
#
loop_
_entity.id
_entity.type
_entity.pdbx_description
1 polymer ?
#
loop_
_entity_poly.entity_id
_entity_poly.type
_entity_poly.pdbx_seq_one_letter_code
_entity_poly.pdbx_strand_id
1 'polypeptide(L)' 'MCQHQPPCPSADSADRESARLVAHHPEQGWSLLCNGVVLFEDTGELLPDGRIIAPQRSRDVTLTSA' A
#
# COMPACT_ATOMS: atom_id res chain seq x y z
N MET A 1 11.81 -3.71 -12.61
CA MET A 1 12.55 -2.97 -11.57
C MET A 1 12.70 -1.52 -12.00
N CYS A 2 12.25 -0.58 -11.17
CA CYS A 2 12.39 0.87 -11.41
C CYS A 2 13.86 1.33 -11.24
N GLN A 3 14.21 2.50 -11.78
CA GLN A 3 15.56 3.09 -11.70
C GLN A 3 15.70 4.16 -10.58
N HIS A 4 14.83 4.12 -9.57
CA HIS A 4 14.86 5.09 -8.47
C HIS A 4 16.09 4.90 -7.58
N GLN A 5 16.62 6.00 -7.03
CA GLN A 5 17.70 6.00 -6.05
C GLN A 5 17.25 6.79 -4.80
N PRO A 6 17.20 6.16 -3.61
CA PRO A 6 17.45 4.75 -3.32
C PRO A 6 16.47 3.81 -4.05
N PRO A 7 16.83 2.52 -4.25
CA PRO A 7 15.96 1.54 -4.89
C PRO A 7 14.66 1.39 -4.09
N CYS A 8 13.54 1.32 -4.79
CA CYS A 8 12.25 1.07 -4.16
C CYS A 8 12.14 -0.39 -3.68
N PRO A 9 11.41 -0.63 -2.59
CA PRO A 9 11.17 -1.98 -2.09
C PRO A 9 10.38 -2.83 -3.08
N SER A 10 10.59 -4.14 -3.02
CA SER A 10 9.79 -5.12 -3.77
C SER A 10 8.33 -5.10 -3.30
N ALA A 11 7.39 -5.50 -4.16
CA ALA A 11 5.99 -5.68 -3.78
C ALA A 11 5.80 -6.74 -2.67
N ASP A 12 6.73 -7.69 -2.53
CA ASP A 12 6.68 -8.69 -1.45
C ASP A 12 7.27 -8.18 -0.12
N SER A 13 7.91 -7.00 -0.11
CA SER A 13 8.52 -6.45 1.10
C SER A 13 7.47 -6.01 2.12
N ALA A 14 7.85 -5.92 3.38
CA ALA A 14 6.96 -5.44 4.44
C ALA A 14 6.67 -3.93 4.33
N ASP A 15 7.57 -3.17 3.70
CA ASP A 15 7.52 -1.72 3.47
C ASP A 15 7.14 -1.36 2.02
N ARG A 16 6.41 -2.24 1.32
CA ARG A 16 6.10 -2.11 -0.12
C ARG A 16 5.40 -0.79 -0.48
N GLU A 17 4.63 -0.23 0.46
CA GLU A 17 3.91 1.03 0.30
C GLU A 17 4.84 2.25 0.24
N SER A 18 6.12 2.09 0.61
CA SER A 18 7.15 3.15 0.52
C SER A 18 7.69 3.35 -0.91
N ALA A 19 7.31 2.49 -1.86
CA ALA A 19 7.70 2.65 -3.26
C ALA A 19 7.14 3.95 -3.87
N ARG A 20 7.84 4.49 -4.87
CA ARG A 20 7.45 5.76 -5.49
C ARG A 20 6.14 5.65 -6.26
N LEU A 21 5.25 6.62 -6.11
CA LEU A 21 4.04 6.80 -6.93
C LEU A 21 4.39 6.97 -8.41
N VAL A 22 3.64 6.30 -9.28
CA VAL A 22 3.67 6.49 -10.75
C VAL A 22 2.32 6.90 -11.32
N ALA A 23 1.23 6.66 -10.60
CA ALA A 23 -0.07 7.27 -10.86
C ALA A 23 -0.78 7.56 -9.53
N HIS A 24 -1.56 8.64 -9.50
CA HIS A 24 -2.29 9.08 -8.32
C HIS A 24 -3.70 9.50 -8.74
N HIS A 25 -4.71 8.77 -8.28
CA HIS A 25 -6.11 8.95 -8.66
C HIS A 25 -7.00 9.04 -7.41
N PRO A 26 -6.95 10.15 -6.67
CA PRO A 26 -7.73 10.35 -5.45
C PRO A 26 -9.25 10.30 -5.74
N GLU A 27 -9.68 10.81 -6.90
CA GLU A 27 -11.08 10.73 -7.34
C GLU A 27 -11.61 9.29 -7.51
N GLN A 28 -10.71 8.29 -7.57
CA GLN A 28 -11.04 6.87 -7.66
C GLN A 28 -10.59 6.10 -6.41
N GLY A 29 -9.98 6.77 -5.43
CA GLY A 29 -9.54 6.18 -4.18
C GLY A 29 -8.29 5.29 -4.26
N TRP A 30 -7.42 5.48 -5.26
CA TRP A 30 -6.22 4.63 -5.42
C TRP A 30 -5.00 5.37 -5.97
N SER A 31 -3.84 4.75 -5.75
CA SER A 31 -2.56 5.13 -6.34
C SER A 31 -1.78 3.90 -6.81
N LEU A 32 -1.07 4.03 -7.93
CA LEU A 32 -0.17 2.97 -8.43
C LEU A 32 1.27 3.31 -8.06
N LEU A 33 1.95 2.34 -7.46
CA LEU A 33 3.37 2.42 -7.10
C LEU A 33 4.25 1.79 -8.19
N CYS A 34 5.50 2.23 -8.28
CA CYS A 34 6.45 1.76 -9.28
C CYS A 34 6.86 0.28 -9.15
N ASN A 35 6.58 -0.36 -8.01
CA ASN A 35 6.74 -1.79 -7.80
C ASN A 35 5.49 -2.59 -8.21
N GLY A 36 4.47 -1.93 -8.77
CA GLY A 36 3.23 -2.52 -9.27
C GLY A 36 2.13 -2.70 -8.22
N VAL A 37 2.36 -2.25 -6.98
CA VAL A 37 1.33 -2.25 -5.93
C VAL A 37 0.30 -1.15 -6.22
N VAL A 38 -0.99 -1.50 -6.15
CA VAL A 38 -2.08 -0.52 -6.09
C VAL A 38 -2.42 -0.28 -4.62
N LEU A 39 -2.17 0.92 -4.14
CA LEU A 39 -2.48 1.37 -2.78
C LEU A 39 -3.84 2.08 -2.78
N PHE A 40 -4.77 1.60 -1.95
CA PHE A 40 -6.07 2.22 -1.74
C PHE A 40 -6.01 3.23 -0.59
N GLU A 41 -6.91 4.22 -0.60
CA GLU A 41 -6.96 5.26 0.43
C GLU A 41 -7.27 4.74 1.84
N ASP A 42 -7.92 3.56 1.93
CA ASP A 42 -8.19 2.90 3.19
C ASP A 42 -7.01 2.07 3.72
N THR A 43 -5.81 2.19 3.12
CA THR A 43 -4.59 1.40 3.39
C THR A 43 -4.63 -0.04 2.88
N GLY A 44 -5.69 -0.45 2.17
CA GLY A 44 -5.70 -1.72 1.46
C GLY A 44 -4.70 -1.71 0.30
N GLU A 45 -4.27 -2.90 -0.12
CA GLU A 45 -3.33 -3.05 -1.24
C GLU A 45 -3.75 -4.19 -2.17
N LEU A 46 -3.54 -4.00 -3.48
CA LEU A 46 -3.55 -5.06 -4.47
C LEU A 46 -2.14 -5.26 -5.02
N LEU A 47 -1.57 -6.43 -4.78
CA LEU A 47 -0.22 -6.78 -5.22
C LEU A 47 -0.20 -7.11 -6.73
N PRO A 48 0.97 -7.07 -7.39
CA PRO A 48 1.10 -7.37 -8.82
C PRO A 48 0.64 -8.77 -9.23
N ASP A 49 0.64 -9.73 -8.29
CA ASP A 49 0.18 -11.10 -8.51
C ASP A 49 -1.31 -11.30 -8.22
N GLY A 50 -2.04 -10.23 -7.90
CA GLY A 50 -3.46 -10.25 -7.60
C GLY A 50 -3.81 -10.58 -6.15
N ARG A 51 -2.83 -10.79 -5.26
CA ARG A 51 -3.09 -10.93 -3.82
C ARG A 51 -3.62 -9.61 -3.24
N ILE A 52 -4.60 -9.73 -2.35
CA ILE A 52 -5.20 -8.61 -1.63
C ILE A 52 -4.61 -8.54 -0.22
N ILE A 53 -4.10 -7.38 0.16
CA ILE A 53 -3.78 -7.04 1.55
C ILE A 53 -4.93 -6.20 2.10
N ALA A 54 -5.49 -6.67 3.21
CA ALA A 54 -6.60 -5.97 3.84
C ALA A 54 -6.15 -4.63 4.46
N PRO A 55 -7.03 -3.62 4.45
CA PRO A 55 -6.83 -2.36 5.18
C PRO A 55 -6.35 -2.56 6.61
N GLN A 56 -5.33 -1.78 7.00
CA GLN A 56 -4.89 -1.66 8.39
C GLN A 56 -5.90 -0.80 9.17
N ARG A 57 -7.01 -1.40 9.55
CA ARG A 57 -7.91 -0.78 10.53
C ARG A 57 -7.22 -0.82 11.88
N SER A 58 -6.86 0.33 12.44
CA SER A 58 -6.57 0.43 13.87
C SER A 58 -7.72 -0.25 14.58
N ARG A 59 -7.45 -1.40 15.21
CA ARG A 59 -8.43 -2.00 16.11
C ARG A 59 -8.63 -0.94 17.18
N ASP A 60 -9.82 -0.35 17.21
CA ASP A 60 -10.29 0.37 18.38
C ASP A 60 -10.27 -0.65 19.51
N VAL A 61 -9.14 -0.75 20.20
CA VAL A 61 -9.06 -1.42 21.49
C VAL A 61 -9.81 -0.46 22.40
N THR A 62 -11.14 -0.60 22.41
CA THR A 62 -11.96 -0.01 23.45
C THR A 62 -11.43 -0.63 24.74
N LEU A 63 -10.61 0.12 25.47
CA LEU A 63 -10.24 -0.16 26.85
C LEU A 63 -11.53 -0.07 27.66
N THR A 64 -12.33 -1.13 27.66
CA THR A 64 -13.38 -1.32 28.66
C THR A 64 -12.67 -1.72 29.95
N SER A 65 -12.22 -0.71 30.70
CA SER A 65 -11.90 -0.87 32.12
C SER A 65 -13.19 -1.26 32.84
N ALA A 66 -13.15 -2.42 33.48
CA ALA A 66 -14.15 -2.87 34.44
C ALA A 66 -14.08 -2.06 35.75
#